data_AF-A0A1V9XUJ4-F1
#
_entry.id   AF-A0A1V9XUJ4-F1
#
_cell.length_a   1.000
_cell.length_b   1.000
_cell.length_c   1.000
_cell.angle_alpha   90.00
_cell.angle_beta   90.00
_cell.angle_gamma   90.00
#
_symmetry.space_group_name_H-M   'P 1'
#
loop_
_entity.id
_entity.type
_entity.pdbx_description
1 polymer ?
#
loop_
_entity_poly.entity_id
_entity_poly.type
_entity_poly.pdbx_seq_one_letter_code
_entity_poly.pdbx_strand_id
1 'polypeptide(L)'
;LKNSWRVGLNREAIRSELLKTCDVFVLAGPRTKLLDTELQALKEFVEGGGRLFVMLGDGGEKRFQTNINILLEEYGIMVNSDAVIRNVYHKYFHPKEAFVNNGVLNRALLEFAGKRVDSAQEKRNSQGLAFVYPYGATLNVSRNSVALFSTGTACFPLQRPLCALHQGPNSGRVVVLGSCHMLADLYIDKEENNKIQVRQ
;
A
#
# COMPACT_ATOMS: atom_id res chain seq x y z
N LEU A 1 9.52 -12.67 5.52
CA LEU A 1 9.87 -11.77 6.65
C LEU A 1 10.76 -12.46 7.68
N LYS A 2 10.31 -13.50 8.40
CA LYS A 2 11.09 -14.14 9.48
C LYS A 2 12.48 -14.69 9.08
N ASN A 3 12.69 -15.00 7.80
CA ASN A 3 13.97 -15.51 7.31
C ASN A 3 15.06 -14.43 7.19
N SER A 4 14.68 -13.14 7.17
CA SER A 4 15.60 -12.02 6.92
C SER A 4 15.40 -10.83 7.86
N TRP A 5 14.32 -10.84 8.65
CA TRP A 5 13.93 -9.75 9.54
C TRP A 5 13.47 -10.30 10.89
N ARG A 6 13.84 -9.60 11.96
CA ARG A 6 13.25 -9.79 13.28
C ARG A 6 11.90 -9.06 13.31
N VAL A 7 10.82 -9.81 13.48
CA VAL A 7 9.46 -9.27 13.54
C VAL A 7 9.01 -9.19 14.99
N GLY A 8 8.58 -8.01 15.42
CA GLY A 8 7.97 -7.76 16.74
C GLY A 8 6.52 -7.31 16.59
N LEU A 9 5.72 -7.56 17.62
CA LEU A 9 4.39 -6.98 17.77
C LEU A 9 4.45 -5.89 18.84
N ASN A 10 3.97 -4.69 18.51
CA ASN A 10 3.75 -3.65 19.50
C ASN A 10 2.28 -3.66 19.96
N ARG A 11 2.05 -3.63 21.27
CA ARG A 11 0.72 -3.46 21.89
C ARG A 11 0.61 -2.20 22.74
N GLU A 12 1.70 -1.46 22.87
CA GLU A 12 1.79 -0.24 23.66
C GLU A 12 1.61 1.00 22.76
N ALA A 13 1.51 2.17 23.39
CA ALA A 13 1.46 3.44 22.67
C ALA A 13 2.70 3.63 21.78
N ILE A 14 2.51 4.26 20.62
CA ILE A 14 3.60 4.50 19.67
C ILE A 14 4.46 5.65 20.19
N ARG A 15 5.66 5.34 20.68
CA ARG A 15 6.61 6.33 21.22
C ARG A 15 7.93 6.32 20.45
N SER A 16 8.64 7.45 20.47
CA SER A 16 9.92 7.61 19.77
C SER A 16 10.99 6.62 20.25
N GLU A 17 10.99 6.22 21.52
CA GLU A 17 11.92 5.22 22.06
C GLU A 17 11.70 3.85 21.39
N LEU A 18 10.45 3.45 21.20
CA LEU A 18 10.11 2.20 20.52
C LEU A 18 10.53 2.26 19.05
N LEU A 19 10.21 3.35 18.35
CA LEU A 19 10.49 3.49 16.92
C LEU A 19 12.00 3.48 16.62
N LYS A 20 12.84 3.97 17.54
CA LYS A 20 14.31 3.87 17.44
C LYS A 20 14.84 2.42 17.45
N THR A 21 14.03 1.45 17.88
CA THR A 21 14.43 0.04 17.94
C THR A 21 14.13 -0.75 16.65
N CYS A 22 13.52 -0.12 15.64
CA CYS A 22 13.13 -0.79 14.40
C CYS A 22 13.43 0.03 13.15
N ASP A 23 13.77 -0.64 12.04
CA ASP A 23 13.97 0.03 10.75
C ASP A 23 12.65 0.27 9.98
N VAL A 24 11.66 -0.58 10.23
CA VAL A 24 10.36 -0.57 9.56
C VAL A 24 9.24 -0.69 10.60
N PHE A 25 8.30 0.24 10.57
CA PHE A 25 7.08 0.19 11.37
C PHE A 25 5.86 -0.04 10.47
N VAL A 26 4.97 -0.96 10.85
CA VAL A 26 3.81 -1.36 10.03
C VAL A 26 2.50 -1.08 10.76
N LEU A 27 1.64 -0.26 10.15
CA LEU A 27 0.28 0.01 10.60
C LEU A 27 -0.70 -0.75 9.70
N ALA A 28 -1.00 -2.00 10.08
CA ALA A 28 -1.87 -2.88 9.31
C ALA A 28 -3.35 -2.71 9.71
N GLY A 29 -4.02 -1.73 9.12
CA GLY A 29 -5.44 -1.48 9.30
C GLY A 29 -5.79 -0.96 10.70
N PRO A 30 -5.20 0.16 11.16
CA PRO A 30 -5.46 0.70 12.50
C PRO A 30 -6.96 0.95 12.72
N ARG A 31 -7.47 0.55 13.89
CA ARG A 31 -8.91 0.60 14.24
C ARG A 31 -9.24 1.61 15.35
N THR A 32 -8.27 2.45 15.69
CA THR A 32 -8.38 3.48 16.71
C THR A 32 -7.76 4.77 16.18
N LYS A 33 -8.17 5.89 16.75
CA LYS A 33 -7.52 7.18 16.49
C LYS A 33 -6.15 7.21 17.18
N LEU A 34 -5.16 7.67 16.44
CA LEU A 34 -3.83 7.99 16.92
C LEU A 34 -3.87 9.33 17.65
N LEU A 35 -3.13 9.42 18.74
CA LEU A 35 -2.92 10.67 19.47
C LEU A 35 -1.94 11.58 18.72
N ASP A 36 -2.02 12.89 18.96
CA ASP A 36 -1.10 13.86 18.34
C ASP A 36 0.38 13.53 18.63
N THR A 37 0.66 13.02 19.83
CA THR A 37 2.00 12.57 20.22
C THR A 37 2.47 11.36 19.41
N GLU A 38 1.56 10.45 19.05
CA GLU A 38 1.88 9.27 18.23
C GLU A 38 2.10 9.67 16.78
N LEU A 39 1.26 10.57 16.26
CA LEU A 39 1.42 11.15 14.92
C LEU A 39 2.77 11.86 14.81
N GLN A 40 3.14 12.66 15.82
CA GLN A 40 4.43 13.35 15.87
C GLN A 40 5.61 12.37 15.92
N ALA A 41 5.54 11.33 16.77
CA ALA A 41 6.59 10.32 16.86
C ALA A 41 6.80 9.58 15.52
N LEU A 42 5.72 9.28 14.79
CA LEU A 42 5.80 8.66 13.46
C LEU A 42 6.45 9.58 12.43
N LYS A 43 6.19 10.89 12.48
CA LYS A 43 6.85 11.86 11.59
C LYS A 43 8.34 11.93 11.84
N GLU A 44 8.74 12.10 13.10
CA GLU A 44 10.15 12.13 13.51
C GLU A 44 10.88 10.84 13.12
N PHE A 45 10.20 9.70 13.23
CA PHE A 45 10.75 8.42 12.78
C PHE A 45 11.04 8.41 11.28
N VAL A 46 10.10 8.87 10.45
CA VAL A 46 10.31 8.95 8.99
C VAL A 46 11.40 9.97 8.65
N GLU A 47 11.40 11.15 9.27
CA GLU A 47 12.42 12.19 9.06
C GLU A 47 13.83 11.73 9.49
N GLY A 48 13.90 10.87 10.51
CA GLY A 48 15.12 10.21 10.96
C GLY A 48 15.62 9.08 10.06
N GLY A 49 14.95 8.81 8.92
CA GLY A 49 15.32 7.75 7.98
C GLY A 49 14.56 6.43 8.17
N GLY A 50 13.62 6.38 9.12
CA GLY A 50 12.73 5.26 9.35
C GLY A 50 11.77 5.02 8.20
N ARG A 51 11.25 3.79 8.12
CA ARG A 51 10.34 3.37 7.05
C ARG A 51 8.98 3.01 7.61
N LEU A 52 7.94 3.70 7.16
CA LEU A 52 6.57 3.46 7.57
C LEU A 52 5.82 2.73 6.47
N PHE A 53 5.12 1.65 6.81
CA PHE A 53 4.20 0.97 5.91
C PHE A 53 2.79 0.99 6.50
N VAL A 54 1.86 1.65 5.80
CA VAL A 54 0.47 1.82 6.24
C VAL A 54 -0.45 1.06 5.30
N MET A 55 -1.34 0.26 5.87
CA MET A 55 -2.35 -0.47 5.12
C MET A 55 -3.73 -0.12 5.68
N LEU A 56 -4.69 0.17 4.80
CA LEU A 56 -6.11 0.31 5.14
C LEU A 56 -6.95 -0.60 4.24
N GLY A 57 -8.27 -0.50 4.31
CA GLY A 57 -9.18 -1.24 3.45
C GLY A 57 -10.32 -0.37 2.94
N ASP A 58 -11.30 -1.01 2.30
CA ASP A 58 -12.49 -0.37 1.77
C ASP A 58 -13.27 0.38 2.86
N GLY A 59 -13.82 1.54 2.48
CA GLY A 59 -14.43 2.51 3.38
C GLY A 59 -13.41 3.40 4.11
N GLY A 60 -12.11 3.17 3.91
CA GLY A 60 -11.02 4.03 4.35
C GLY A 60 -11.05 4.33 5.85
N GLU A 61 -10.57 5.52 6.21
CA GLU A 61 -10.52 5.98 7.60
C GLU A 61 -11.88 5.94 8.30
N LYS A 62 -12.96 6.32 7.59
CA LYS A 62 -14.32 6.37 8.17
C LYS A 62 -14.80 5.00 8.64
N ARG A 63 -14.56 3.94 7.86
CA ARG A 63 -14.93 2.57 8.25
C ARG A 63 -13.96 1.97 9.25
N PHE A 64 -12.69 2.34 9.18
CA PHE A 64 -11.68 1.89 10.13
C PHE A 64 -11.71 2.63 11.46
N GLN A 65 -12.45 3.76 11.55
CA GLN A 65 -12.57 4.57 12.77
C GLN A 65 -11.22 5.07 13.30
N THR A 66 -10.32 5.41 12.39
CA THR A 66 -9.00 5.98 12.70
C THR A 66 -8.94 7.45 12.27
N ASN A 67 -7.76 8.07 12.34
CA ASN A 67 -7.45 9.44 11.90
C ASN A 67 -6.11 9.47 11.13
N ILE A 68 -5.73 8.35 10.52
CA ILE A 68 -4.43 8.16 9.88
C ILE A 68 -4.18 9.11 8.70
N ASN A 69 -5.21 9.60 8.02
CA ASN A 69 -5.04 10.54 6.91
C ASN A 69 -4.41 11.86 7.38
N ILE A 70 -4.57 12.25 8.66
CA ILE A 70 -3.86 13.41 9.23
C ILE A 70 -2.35 13.28 9.04
N LEU A 71 -1.79 12.07 9.23
CA LEU A 71 -0.38 11.80 8.98
C LEU A 71 -0.07 11.71 7.48
N LEU A 72 -0.88 10.96 6.73
CA LEU A 72 -0.57 10.63 5.34
C LEU A 72 -0.63 11.85 4.42
N GLU A 73 -1.52 12.80 4.71
CA GLU A 73 -1.70 14.00 3.90
C GLU A 73 -0.45 14.88 3.88
N GLU A 74 0.36 14.86 4.95
CA GLU A 74 1.66 15.57 5.00
C GLU A 74 2.66 15.00 3.99
N TYR A 75 2.53 13.71 3.67
CA TYR A 75 3.30 13.04 2.62
C TYR A 75 2.59 13.10 1.26
N GLY A 76 1.47 13.81 1.15
CA GLY A 76 0.69 13.92 -0.08
C GLY A 76 -0.08 12.67 -0.44
N ILE A 77 -0.42 11.81 0.52
CA ILE A 77 -1.19 10.59 0.30
C ILE A 77 -2.46 10.63 1.16
N MET A 78 -3.60 10.19 0.65
CA MET A 78 -4.84 10.07 1.42
C MET A 78 -5.58 8.80 1.00
N VAL A 79 -6.06 8.02 1.97
CA VAL A 79 -6.94 6.87 1.70
C VAL A 79 -8.38 7.35 1.57
N ASN A 80 -9.02 7.07 0.43
CA ASN A 80 -10.40 7.46 0.16
C ASN A 80 -11.39 6.60 0.97
N SER A 81 -12.59 7.16 1.22
CA SER A 81 -13.71 6.42 1.83
C SER A 81 -14.57 5.73 0.77
N ASP A 82 -13.95 4.90 -0.07
CA ASP A 82 -14.59 4.18 -1.17
C ASP A 82 -14.27 2.68 -1.14
N ALA A 83 -14.77 1.93 -2.13
CA ALA A 83 -14.46 0.52 -2.30
C ALA A 83 -14.20 0.22 -3.76
N VAL A 84 -13.09 -0.47 -4.03
CA VAL A 84 -12.79 -0.96 -5.37
C VAL A 84 -13.63 -2.22 -5.63
N ILE A 85 -14.32 -2.22 -6.77
CA ILE A 85 -15.10 -3.36 -7.25
C ILE A 85 -14.67 -3.69 -8.68
N ARG A 86 -14.82 -4.94 -9.08
CA ARG A 86 -14.66 -5.35 -10.48
C ARG A 86 -15.86 -4.92 -11.32
N ASN A 87 -15.63 -4.70 -12.62
CA ASN A 87 -16.71 -4.40 -13.57
C ASN A 87 -17.39 -5.67 -14.12
N VAL A 88 -16.65 -6.78 -14.21
CA VAL A 88 -17.13 -8.05 -14.76
C VAL A 88 -16.71 -9.18 -13.83
N TYR A 89 -17.54 -10.22 -13.73
CA TYR A 89 -17.21 -11.43 -12.99
C TYR A 89 -15.93 -12.09 -13.57
N HIS A 90 -15.02 -12.50 -12.68
CA HIS A 90 -13.78 -13.17 -13.06
C HIS A 90 -13.16 -13.87 -11.83
N LYS A 91 -13.08 -15.21 -11.86
CA LYS A 91 -12.47 -16.12 -10.86
C LYS A 91 -13.01 -16.08 -9.42
N TYR A 92 -13.12 -14.89 -8.83
CA TYR A 92 -13.45 -14.69 -7.42
C TYR A 92 -14.95 -14.40 -7.24
N PHE A 93 -15.55 -14.78 -6.11
CA PHE A 93 -17.00 -14.65 -5.92
C PHE A 93 -17.44 -13.24 -5.52
N HIS A 94 -16.70 -12.57 -4.63
CA HIS A 94 -17.17 -11.31 -4.05
C HIS A 94 -16.73 -10.11 -4.91
N PRO A 95 -17.61 -9.17 -5.34
CA PRO A 95 -17.24 -8.08 -6.26
C PRO A 95 -16.02 -7.24 -5.85
N LYS A 96 -15.79 -7.08 -4.53
CA LYS A 96 -14.61 -6.39 -3.96
C LYS A 96 -13.31 -7.20 -3.97
N GLU A 97 -13.32 -8.45 -4.39
CA GLU A 97 -12.10 -9.20 -4.74
C GLU A 97 -11.70 -8.83 -6.16
N ALA A 98 -11.24 -7.57 -6.32
CA ALA A 98 -11.01 -6.97 -7.61
C ALA A 98 -9.75 -7.55 -8.26
N PHE A 99 -9.87 -8.12 -9.46
CA PHE A 99 -8.73 -8.61 -10.22
C PHE A 99 -8.18 -7.49 -11.11
N VAL A 100 -6.92 -7.13 -10.92
CA VAL A 100 -6.24 -6.05 -11.64
C VAL A 100 -5.11 -6.66 -12.45
N ASN A 101 -5.22 -6.60 -13.79
CA ASN A 101 -4.21 -7.11 -14.71
C ASN A 101 -3.52 -6.03 -15.53
N ASN A 102 -3.92 -4.77 -15.38
CA ASN A 102 -3.33 -3.64 -16.10
C ASN A 102 -3.08 -2.42 -15.19
N GLY A 103 -2.70 -2.68 -13.93
CA GLY A 103 -2.63 -1.68 -12.87
C GLY A 103 -1.24 -1.15 -12.55
N VAL A 104 -0.17 -1.64 -13.18
CA VAL A 104 1.20 -1.20 -12.83
C VAL A 104 1.49 0.19 -13.40
N LEU A 105 1.81 1.14 -12.52
CA LEU A 105 2.14 2.52 -12.91
C LEU A 105 3.64 2.78 -13.02
N ASN A 106 4.45 2.09 -12.19
CA ASN A 106 5.90 2.24 -12.19
C ASN A 106 6.58 0.97 -12.74
N ARG A 107 7.31 1.11 -13.87
CA ARG A 107 7.98 0.00 -14.57
C ARG A 107 9.06 -0.69 -13.73
N ALA A 108 9.69 0.01 -12.79
CA ALA A 108 10.69 -0.59 -11.90
C ALA A 108 10.09 -1.78 -11.11
N LEU A 109 8.79 -1.75 -10.81
CA LEU A 109 8.09 -2.85 -10.14
C LEU A 109 8.05 -4.12 -10.98
N LEU A 110 8.04 -4.02 -12.32
CA LEU A 110 8.09 -5.17 -13.22
C LEU A 110 9.47 -5.84 -13.15
N GLU A 111 10.53 -5.04 -13.16
CA GLU A 111 11.91 -5.52 -13.03
C GLU A 111 12.11 -6.23 -11.69
N PHE A 112 11.65 -5.63 -10.58
CA PHE A 112 11.67 -6.28 -9.27
C PHE A 112 10.83 -7.55 -9.19
N ALA A 113 9.76 -7.65 -9.98
CA ALA A 113 8.94 -8.86 -10.11
C ALA A 113 9.55 -9.91 -11.07
N GLY A 114 10.77 -9.67 -11.60
CA GLY A 114 11.46 -10.57 -12.53
C GLY A 114 10.86 -10.59 -13.94
N LYS A 115 10.09 -9.56 -14.32
CA LYS A 115 9.49 -9.42 -15.65
C LYS A 115 10.45 -8.65 -16.55
N ARG A 116 10.68 -9.16 -17.77
CA ARG A 116 11.46 -8.44 -18.78
C ARG A 116 10.68 -7.25 -19.32
N VAL A 117 11.28 -6.07 -19.27
CA VAL A 117 10.74 -4.85 -19.86
C VAL A 117 11.40 -4.67 -21.23
N ASP A 118 10.81 -5.26 -22.28
CA ASP A 118 11.30 -5.05 -23.65
C ASP A 118 10.90 -3.64 -24.12
N SER A 119 11.88 -2.85 -24.55
CA SER A 119 11.72 -1.46 -25.00
C SER A 119 10.81 -1.32 -26.24
N ALA A 120 10.56 -2.40 -26.99
CA ALA A 120 9.65 -2.42 -28.14
C ALA A 120 8.15 -2.52 -27.76
N GLN A 121 7.81 -2.72 -26.48
CA GLN A 121 6.44 -2.98 -26.00
C GLN A 121 5.91 -1.91 -25.04
N GLU A 122 6.27 -0.65 -25.26
CA GLU A 122 5.86 0.48 -24.40
C GLU A 122 4.35 0.59 -24.15
N LYS A 123 3.51 0.10 -25.07
CA LYS A 123 2.04 0.10 -24.95
C LYS A 123 1.45 -1.06 -24.13
N ARG A 124 2.22 -2.10 -23.78
CA ARG A 124 1.73 -3.26 -23.00
C ARG A 124 2.19 -3.27 -21.54
N ASN A 125 2.98 -2.30 -21.10
CA ASN A 125 3.63 -2.32 -19.77
C ASN A 125 2.67 -2.25 -18.58
N SER A 126 1.43 -1.78 -18.77
CA SER A 126 0.41 -1.90 -17.72
C SER A 126 0.07 -3.37 -17.44
N GLN A 127 0.16 -4.26 -18.45
CA GLN A 127 -0.22 -5.68 -18.40
C GLN A 127 0.85 -6.66 -17.85
N GLY A 128 1.95 -6.16 -17.29
CA GLY A 128 3.08 -7.01 -16.90
C GLY A 128 2.90 -7.81 -15.60
N LEU A 129 2.02 -7.36 -14.70
CA LEU A 129 1.78 -7.97 -13.39
C LEU A 129 0.28 -7.99 -13.09
N ALA A 130 -0.25 -9.18 -12.82
CA ALA A 130 -1.64 -9.35 -12.44
C ALA A 130 -1.76 -9.69 -10.94
N PHE A 131 -2.65 -8.99 -10.25
CA PHE A 131 -2.84 -9.15 -8.80
C PHE A 131 -4.32 -9.09 -8.43
N VAL A 132 -4.66 -9.70 -7.30
CA VAL A 132 -5.98 -9.53 -6.67
C VAL A 132 -5.88 -8.45 -5.59
N TYR A 133 -6.81 -7.50 -5.64
CA TYR A 133 -6.92 -6.36 -4.74
C TYR A 133 -8.24 -6.45 -3.93
N PRO A 134 -8.25 -7.27 -2.87
CA PRO A 134 -9.47 -7.58 -2.12
C PRO A 134 -9.83 -6.48 -1.12
N TYR A 135 -11.10 -6.10 -1.06
CA TYR A 135 -11.66 -5.21 -0.03
C TYR A 135 -10.82 -3.94 0.20
N GLY A 136 -10.36 -3.34 -0.89
CA GLY A 136 -9.50 -2.16 -0.82
C GLY A 136 -10.20 -0.86 -1.16
N ALA A 137 -9.66 0.24 -0.66
CA ALA A 137 -9.99 1.61 -1.04
C ALA A 137 -9.00 2.12 -2.09
N THR A 138 -9.34 3.22 -2.76
CA THR A 138 -8.38 3.96 -3.60
C THR A 138 -7.63 5.02 -2.80
N LEU A 139 -6.58 5.58 -3.39
CA LEU A 139 -5.78 6.65 -2.80
C LEU A 139 -5.87 7.92 -3.65
N ASN A 140 -5.83 9.08 -3.00
CA ASN A 140 -5.40 10.33 -3.63
C ASN A 140 -3.90 10.51 -3.39
N VAL A 141 -3.16 10.87 -4.43
CA VAL A 141 -1.69 11.02 -4.39
C VAL A 141 -1.32 12.35 -5.04
N SER A 142 -0.65 13.22 -4.30
CA SER A 142 -0.15 14.51 -4.77
C SER A 142 1.24 14.37 -5.40
N ARG A 143 1.80 15.47 -5.92
CA ARG A 143 3.12 15.48 -6.57
C ARG A 143 4.29 15.15 -5.64
N ASN A 144 4.07 15.21 -4.33
CA ASN A 144 5.09 14.88 -3.32
C ASN A 144 5.28 13.36 -3.14
N SER A 145 4.44 12.56 -3.80
CA SER A 145 4.44 11.10 -3.72
C SER A 145 4.24 10.47 -5.10
N VAL A 146 4.58 9.19 -5.21
CA VAL A 146 4.51 8.45 -6.46
C VAL A 146 3.49 7.33 -6.32
N ALA A 147 2.50 7.29 -7.20
CA ALA A 147 1.57 6.17 -7.29
C ALA A 147 2.26 4.96 -7.96
N LEU A 148 2.14 3.79 -7.35
CA LEU A 148 2.79 2.55 -7.77
C LEU A 148 1.84 1.62 -8.53
N PHE A 149 0.61 1.49 -8.05
CA PHE A 149 -0.45 0.68 -8.65
C PHE A 149 -1.72 1.50 -8.83
N SER A 150 -2.56 1.11 -9.78
CA SER A 150 -3.91 1.63 -10.01
C SER A 150 -4.94 0.52 -10.14
N THR A 151 -6.22 0.88 -10.07
CA THR A 151 -7.37 0.00 -10.37
C THR A 151 -7.39 -0.52 -11.80
N GLY A 152 -6.56 0.03 -12.70
CA GLY A 152 -6.55 -0.33 -14.11
C GLY A 152 -7.86 0.05 -14.81
N THR A 153 -8.20 -0.69 -15.87
CA THR A 153 -9.41 -0.44 -16.67
C THR A 153 -10.53 -1.46 -16.43
N ALA A 154 -10.25 -2.52 -15.66
CA ALA A 154 -11.20 -3.60 -15.39
C ALA A 154 -11.96 -3.45 -14.05
N CYS A 155 -11.59 -2.46 -13.24
CA CYS A 155 -12.18 -2.20 -11.92
C CYS A 155 -12.70 -0.77 -11.81
N PHE A 156 -13.76 -0.59 -11.03
CA PHE A 156 -14.32 0.71 -10.68
C PHE A 156 -13.90 1.10 -9.25
N PRO A 157 -13.55 2.37 -9.02
CA PRO A 157 -13.39 3.45 -10.00
C PRO A 157 -12.17 3.24 -10.91
N LEU A 158 -12.26 3.67 -12.18
CA LEU A 158 -11.22 3.42 -13.19
C LEU A 158 -9.95 4.25 -12.94
N GLN A 159 -8.78 3.66 -13.18
CA GLN A 159 -7.47 4.32 -13.17
C GLN A 159 -7.14 5.13 -11.90
N ARG A 160 -7.63 4.70 -10.74
CA ARG A 160 -7.35 5.36 -9.45
C ARG A 160 -6.18 4.68 -8.74
N PRO A 161 -5.28 5.43 -8.07
CA PRO A 161 -4.18 4.85 -7.32
C PRO A 161 -4.63 3.87 -6.23
N LEU A 162 -3.84 2.82 -6.00
CA LEU A 162 -4.07 1.77 -4.98
C LEU A 162 -2.93 1.67 -3.98
N CYS A 163 -1.72 2.01 -4.42
CA CYS A 163 -0.51 2.00 -3.61
C CYS A 163 0.32 3.23 -3.96
N ALA A 164 0.92 3.86 -2.96
CA ALA A 164 1.75 5.04 -3.14
C ALA A 164 3.01 4.96 -2.28
N LEU A 165 4.07 5.60 -2.75
CA LEU A 165 5.35 5.74 -2.08
C LEU A 165 5.71 7.22 -1.97
N HIS A 166 5.99 7.64 -0.74
CA HIS A 166 6.71 8.86 -0.45
C HIS A 166 8.16 8.52 -0.10
N GLN A 167 9.09 9.31 -0.62
CA GLN A 167 10.49 9.25 -0.23
C GLN A 167 10.87 10.60 0.39
N GLY A 168 11.11 10.57 1.70
CA GLY A 168 11.46 11.73 2.48
C GLY A 168 12.98 11.97 2.54
N PRO A 169 13.41 13.01 3.28
CA PRO A 169 14.82 13.25 3.57
C PRO A 169 15.43 12.08 4.34
N ASN A 170 16.77 12.01 4.37
CA ASN A 170 17.53 10.99 5.11
C ASN A 170 17.18 9.52 4.76
N SER A 171 16.66 9.28 3.54
CA SER A 171 16.18 7.96 3.09
C SER A 171 14.93 7.44 3.81
N GLY A 172 14.21 8.31 4.53
CA GLY A 172 12.90 8.01 5.10
C GLY A 172 11.89 7.63 4.01
N ARG A 173 10.99 6.70 4.30
CA ARG A 173 10.00 6.24 3.31
C ARG A 173 8.65 6.00 3.95
N VAL A 174 7.59 6.36 3.23
CA VAL A 174 6.22 5.99 3.59
C VAL A 174 5.60 5.24 2.41
N VAL A 175 5.17 4.01 2.65
CA VAL A 175 4.38 3.25 1.68
C VAL A 175 2.96 3.14 2.21
N VAL A 176 1.97 3.43 1.36
CA VAL A 176 0.55 3.28 1.70
C VAL A 176 -0.08 2.31 0.71
N LEU A 177 -0.76 1.29 1.22
CA LEU A 177 -1.53 0.34 0.43
C LEU A 177 -3.00 0.36 0.88
N GLY A 178 -3.92 0.57 -0.06
CA GLY A 178 -5.34 0.69 0.27
C GLY A 178 -6.06 -0.65 0.53
N SER A 179 -5.35 -1.79 0.58
CA SER A 179 -5.92 -3.09 0.95
C SER A 179 -5.02 -3.82 1.95
N CYS A 180 -5.53 -4.03 3.17
CA CYS A 180 -4.86 -4.85 4.16
C CYS A 180 -4.98 -6.34 3.88
N HIS A 181 -6.03 -6.75 3.15
CA HIS A 181 -6.31 -8.13 2.80
C HIS A 181 -5.39 -8.65 1.70
N MET A 182 -4.86 -7.78 0.84
CA MET A 182 -4.01 -8.14 -0.30
C MET A 182 -2.78 -8.98 0.10
N LEU A 183 -2.23 -8.73 1.29
CA LEU A 183 -1.05 -9.43 1.83
C LEU A 183 -1.40 -10.45 2.93
N ALA A 184 -2.69 -10.72 3.16
CA ALA A 184 -3.12 -11.75 4.10
C ALA A 184 -3.02 -13.15 3.50
N ASP A 185 -2.95 -14.18 4.35
CA ASP A 185 -2.76 -15.59 3.96
C ASP A 185 -3.73 -16.06 2.86
N LEU A 186 -4.97 -15.57 2.86
CA LEU A 186 -5.98 -15.93 1.87
C LEU A 186 -5.62 -15.48 0.43
N TYR A 187 -4.86 -14.38 0.30
CA TYR A 187 -4.63 -13.70 -0.98
C TYR A 187 -3.15 -13.58 -1.36
N ILE A 188 -2.21 -13.75 -0.44
CA ILE A 188 -0.78 -13.56 -0.72
C ILE A 188 -0.27 -14.49 -1.83
N ASP A 189 -0.76 -15.72 -1.87
CA ASP A 189 -0.39 -16.72 -2.88
C ASP A 189 -1.33 -16.74 -4.09
N LYS A 190 -2.24 -15.75 -4.22
CA LYS A 190 -3.14 -15.62 -5.36
C LYS A 190 -2.54 -14.72 -6.43
N GLU A 191 -2.70 -15.15 -7.69
CA GLU A 191 -2.15 -14.47 -8.87
C GLU A 191 -0.64 -14.18 -8.67
N GLU A 192 -0.20 -12.91 -8.75
CA GLU A 192 1.17 -12.49 -8.50
C GLU A 192 1.32 -11.59 -7.25
N ASN A 193 0.40 -11.68 -6.28
CA ASN A 193 0.44 -10.88 -5.05
C ASN A 193 1.75 -11.05 -4.27
N ASN A 194 2.30 -12.26 -4.22
CA ASN A 194 3.57 -12.54 -3.55
C ASN A 194 4.78 -11.81 -4.16
N LYS A 195 4.72 -11.40 -5.43
CA LYS A 195 5.78 -10.62 -6.09
C LYS A 195 5.75 -9.14 -5.70
N ILE A 196 4.62 -8.67 -5.17
CA ILE A 196 4.46 -7.29 -4.68
C ILE A 196 5.15 -7.11 -3.33
N GLN A 197 5.20 -8.17 -2.52
CA GLN A 197 6.11 -8.28 -1.39
C GLN A 197 7.52 -8.58 -1.91
N VAL A 198 8.22 -7.56 -2.43
CA VAL A 198 9.56 -7.73 -3.00
C VAL A 198 10.46 -8.50 -2.02
N ARG A 199 10.97 -9.65 -2.46
CA ARG A 199 12.06 -10.38 -1.79
C ARG A 199 13.37 -9.82 -2.35
N GLN A 200 14.24 -9.34 -1.46
CA GLN A 200 15.65 -9.18 -1.80
C GLN A 200 16.28 -10.55 -2.06
#